data_AF-A0A1J1GZJ8-F1
#
_entry.id   AF-A0A1J1GZJ8-F1
#
_cell.length_a   1.000
_cell.length_b   1.000
_cell.length_c   1.000
_cell.angle_alpha   90.00
_cell.angle_beta   90.00
_cell.angle_gamma   90.00
#
_symmetry.space_group_name_H-M   'P 1'
#
loop_
_entity.id
_entity.type
_entity.pdbx_description
1 polymer ?
#
loop_
_entity_poly.entity_id
_entity_poly.type
_entity_poly.pdbx_seq_one_letter_code
_entity_poly.pdbx_strand_id
1 'polypeptide(L)'
;MLYLEKLNSFIENKYVVSNWKKKKFVWRYSFFFSIFYILLVFGIVYTLIVRILISREKFSNHSCSSSRIMSVQSRYMEVLIFIILMGFINFFFSRLTYLYSNFTNSEFFNLGIYYTVVGFLIKYISWILSLIYMSWLFFLIINIITIFSSPNKWCSLKYNIYGMDALNNCLLVKNRATVIVLRKKESCNDFNILKVQSFLFLVRSSPNLVCSLKDKKLCDFFVDFIKNKQTSWESFPNCSGNTVDLREQYFLEDSDHKSNIYLFSISFILFWLVTTIILLTFIIVIKVNTPIDSSFIMNEERLNLFFKFTRLLDVWR
;
A
#
# COMPACT_ATOMS: atom_id res chain seq x y z
N MET A 1 -33.73 4.28 -47.66
CA MET A 1 -33.15 3.05 -48.26
C MET A 1 -31.71 3.30 -48.74
N LEU A 2 -31.49 4.20 -49.71
CA LEU A 2 -30.17 4.54 -50.25
C LEU A 2 -29.11 5.01 -49.24
N TYR A 3 -29.50 5.68 -48.15
CA TYR A 3 -28.57 6.11 -47.10
C TYR A 3 -28.12 4.95 -46.20
N LEU A 4 -28.98 3.96 -45.96
CA LEU A 4 -28.66 2.76 -45.19
C LEU A 4 -27.79 1.81 -45.99
N GLU A 5 -28.02 1.67 -47.30
CA GLU A 5 -27.14 0.92 -48.20
C GLU A 5 -25.76 1.56 -48.36
N LYS A 6 -25.69 2.90 -48.43
CA LYS A 6 -24.40 3.62 -48.40
C LYS A 6 -23.68 3.47 -47.06
N LEU A 7 -24.41 3.42 -45.95
CA LEU A 7 -23.81 3.18 -44.63
C LEU A 7 -23.30 1.74 -44.54
N ASN A 8 -24.07 0.77 -45.02
CA ASN A 8 -23.68 -0.64 -45.06
C ASN A 8 -22.48 -0.87 -45.98
N SER A 9 -22.44 -0.28 -47.17
CA SER A 9 -21.28 -0.41 -48.07
C SER A 9 -20.04 0.32 -47.55
N PHE A 10 -20.21 1.44 -46.83
CA PHE A 10 -19.12 2.14 -46.16
C PHE A 10 -18.58 1.35 -44.96
N ILE A 11 -19.46 0.68 -44.21
CA ILE A 11 -19.08 -0.27 -43.16
C ILE A 11 -18.40 -1.48 -43.80
N GLU A 12 -18.98 -2.16 -44.78
CA GLU A 12 -18.35 -3.31 -45.45
C GLU A 12 -16.97 -2.95 -46.03
N ASN A 13 -16.83 -1.84 -46.76
CA ASN A 13 -15.53 -1.44 -47.34
C ASN A 13 -14.48 -1.09 -46.29
N LYS A 14 -14.87 -0.54 -45.14
CA LYS A 14 -13.92 -0.25 -44.05
C LYS A 14 -13.47 -1.53 -43.33
N TYR A 15 -14.27 -2.60 -43.39
CA TYR A 15 -14.04 -3.86 -42.69
C TYR A 15 -13.44 -4.96 -43.58
N VAL A 16 -13.60 -4.91 -44.91
CA VAL A 16 -12.81 -5.73 -45.86
C VAL A 16 -11.31 -5.42 -45.73
N VAL A 17 -10.96 -4.23 -45.22
CA VAL A 17 -9.57 -3.82 -44.92
C VAL A 17 -9.13 -4.15 -43.47
N SER A 18 -10.01 -4.67 -42.61
CA SER A 18 -9.64 -5.26 -41.31
C SER A 18 -8.89 -6.56 -41.57
N ASN A 19 -7.59 -6.39 -41.77
CA ASN A 19 -6.66 -7.46 -42.14
C ASN A 19 -6.65 -8.52 -41.04
N TRP A 20 -7.21 -9.71 -41.31
CA TRP A 20 -7.23 -10.86 -40.40
C TRP A 20 -5.83 -11.24 -39.86
N LYS A 21 -4.75 -10.90 -40.59
CA LYS A 21 -3.37 -11.04 -40.11
C LYS A 21 -3.04 -10.21 -38.86
N LYS A 22 -3.77 -9.13 -38.56
CA LYS A 22 -3.57 -8.26 -37.39
C LYS A 22 -4.24 -8.76 -36.11
N LYS A 23 -5.35 -9.51 -36.20
CA LYS A 23 -5.97 -10.18 -35.03
C LYS A 23 -5.07 -11.26 -34.39
N LYS A 24 -4.11 -11.81 -35.15
CA LYS A 24 -3.13 -12.81 -34.69
C LYS A 24 -2.25 -12.35 -33.53
N PHE A 25 -2.25 -11.07 -33.16
CA PHE A 25 -1.39 -10.54 -32.10
C PHE A 25 -2.13 -10.07 -30.84
N VAL A 26 -3.47 -10.01 -30.85
CA VAL A 26 -4.28 -9.54 -29.70
C VAL A 26 -4.16 -10.48 -28.48
N TRP A 27 -3.91 -11.77 -28.70
CA TRP A 27 -3.64 -12.72 -27.61
C TRP A 27 -2.42 -12.33 -26.76
N ARG A 28 -1.45 -11.58 -27.30
CA ARG A 28 -0.28 -11.09 -26.56
C ARG A 28 -0.70 -10.11 -25.46
N TYR A 29 -1.68 -9.25 -25.73
CA TYR A 29 -2.28 -8.39 -24.71
C TYR A 29 -3.03 -9.20 -23.66
N SER A 30 -3.85 -10.17 -24.08
CA SER A 30 -4.56 -11.04 -23.14
C SER A 30 -3.60 -11.79 -22.21
N PHE A 31 -2.51 -12.32 -22.75
CA PHE A 31 -1.44 -12.99 -22.00
C PHE A 31 -0.71 -12.03 -21.06
N PHE A 32 -0.36 -10.83 -21.52
CA PHE A 32 0.25 -9.79 -20.69
C PHE A 32 -0.63 -9.45 -19.49
N PHE A 33 -1.90 -9.10 -19.73
CA PHE A 33 -2.84 -8.76 -18.67
C PHE A 33 -3.10 -9.95 -17.75
N SER A 34 -3.01 -11.18 -18.28
CA SER A 34 -3.08 -12.40 -17.49
C SER A 34 -1.92 -12.54 -16.50
N ILE A 35 -0.68 -12.44 -16.99
CA ILE A 35 0.50 -12.44 -16.13
C ILE A 35 0.40 -11.29 -15.12
N PHE A 36 -0.04 -10.12 -15.59
CA PHE A 36 -0.04 -8.94 -14.74
C PHE A 36 -1.03 -9.07 -13.58
N TYR A 37 -2.26 -9.55 -13.80
CA TYR A 37 -3.18 -9.77 -12.69
C TYR A 37 -2.67 -10.86 -11.73
N ILE A 38 -2.00 -11.92 -12.23
CA ILE A 38 -1.41 -12.97 -11.36
C ILE A 38 -0.34 -12.36 -10.45
N LEU A 39 0.55 -11.52 -11.00
CA LEU A 39 1.55 -10.80 -10.21
C LEU A 39 0.91 -9.88 -9.16
N LEU A 40 -0.18 -9.20 -9.50
CA LEU A 40 -0.93 -8.38 -8.55
C LEU A 40 -1.56 -9.22 -7.44
N VAL A 41 -2.05 -10.44 -7.71
CA VAL A 41 -2.54 -11.35 -6.67
C VAL A 41 -1.43 -11.68 -5.66
N PHE A 42 -0.23 -12.01 -6.12
CA PHE A 42 0.92 -12.20 -5.23
C PHE A 42 1.25 -10.91 -4.46
N GLY A 43 1.15 -9.75 -5.11
CA GLY A 43 1.32 -8.44 -4.48
C GLY A 43 0.28 -8.14 -3.39
N ILE A 44 -0.97 -8.59 -3.54
CA ILE A 44 -2.02 -8.50 -2.50
C ILE A 44 -1.60 -9.30 -1.28
N VAL A 45 -1.21 -10.57 -1.48
CA VAL A 45 -0.76 -11.45 -0.38
C VAL A 45 0.43 -10.84 0.34
N TYR A 46 1.43 -10.36 -0.41
CA TYR A 46 2.60 -9.66 0.16
C TYR A 46 2.17 -8.44 0.98
N THR A 47 1.33 -7.56 0.44
CA THR A 47 0.86 -6.35 1.14
C THR A 47 0.07 -6.67 2.41
N LEU A 48 -0.72 -7.76 2.41
CA LEU A 48 -1.42 -8.23 3.60
C LEU A 48 -0.46 -8.73 4.68
N ILE A 49 0.56 -9.52 4.31
CA ILE A 49 1.59 -9.99 5.25
C ILE A 49 2.29 -8.79 5.90
N VAL A 50 2.70 -7.82 5.08
CA VAL A 50 3.32 -6.57 5.54
C VAL A 50 2.42 -5.83 6.54
N ARG A 51 1.14 -5.66 6.20
CA ARG A 51 0.17 -4.98 7.07
C ARG A 51 0.02 -5.70 8.41
N ILE A 52 -0.04 -7.03 8.40
CA ILE A 52 -0.15 -7.84 9.63
C ILE A 52 1.10 -7.66 10.50
N LEU A 53 2.29 -7.64 9.90
CA LEU A 53 3.53 -7.43 10.64
C LEU A 53 3.57 -6.06 11.31
N ILE A 54 3.20 -4.99 10.59
CA ILE A 54 3.18 -3.62 11.10
C ILE A 54 2.11 -3.43 12.19
N SER A 55 1.01 -4.17 12.11
CA SER A 55 -0.05 -4.12 13.13
C SER A 55 0.36 -4.74 14.47
N ARG A 56 1.46 -5.52 14.52
CA ARG A 56 1.93 -6.13 15.78
C ARG A 56 2.83 -5.16 16.52
N GLU A 57 2.37 -4.64 17.66
CA GLU A 57 3.15 -3.71 18.51
C GLU A 57 4.50 -4.30 18.96
N LYS A 58 4.59 -5.63 19.13
CA LYS A 58 5.86 -6.31 19.46
C LYS A 58 6.94 -6.22 18.38
N PHE A 59 6.55 -6.04 17.13
CA PHE A 59 7.48 -5.95 16.00
C PHE A 59 8.08 -4.55 15.85
N SER A 60 7.57 -3.58 16.62
CA SER A 60 7.73 -2.18 16.33
C SER A 60 8.51 -1.48 17.44
N ASN A 61 9.79 -1.20 17.18
CA ASN A 61 10.70 -0.48 18.10
C ASN A 61 10.61 1.05 17.97
N HIS A 62 9.45 1.57 17.55
CA HIS A 62 9.30 2.97 17.18
C HIS A 62 8.72 3.78 18.33
N SER A 63 9.15 5.04 18.44
CA SER A 63 8.47 6.06 19.25
C SER A 63 7.56 6.88 18.35
N CYS A 64 6.27 6.57 18.35
CA CYS A 64 5.31 7.25 17.47
C CYS A 64 3.93 7.27 18.10
N SER A 65 3.22 8.38 17.92
CA SER A 65 1.87 8.49 18.46
C SER A 65 0.91 7.54 17.76
N SER A 66 -0.11 7.10 18.50
CA SER A 66 -1.21 6.27 17.98
C SER A 66 -1.80 6.82 16.67
N SER A 67 -1.97 8.13 16.57
CA SER A 67 -2.48 8.81 15.37
C SER A 67 -1.57 8.66 14.15
N ARG A 68 -0.25 8.75 14.33
CA ARG A 68 0.72 8.65 13.24
C ARG A 68 0.86 7.21 12.75
N ILE A 69 0.91 6.23 13.64
CA ILE A 69 0.92 4.82 13.24
C ILE A 69 -0.38 4.44 12.51
N MET A 70 -1.53 4.94 12.95
CA MET A 70 -2.80 4.77 12.22
C MET A 70 -2.76 5.41 10.83
N SER A 71 -2.15 6.60 10.69
CA SER A 71 -1.97 7.24 9.39
C SER A 71 -1.09 6.40 8.46
N VAL A 72 0.03 5.86 8.96
CA VAL A 72 0.90 4.95 8.21
C VAL A 72 0.13 3.69 7.79
N GLN A 73 -0.63 3.07 8.71
CA GLN A 73 -1.48 1.91 8.40
C GLN A 73 -2.56 2.23 7.35
N SER A 74 -3.13 3.43 7.36
CA SER A 74 -4.07 3.90 6.33
C SER A 74 -3.42 3.95 4.94
N ARG A 75 -2.15 4.37 4.83
CA ARG A 75 -1.42 4.34 3.55
C ARG A 75 -1.25 2.95 2.98
N TYR A 76 -0.98 1.95 3.82
CA TYR A 76 -0.94 0.54 3.38
C TYR A 76 -2.30 0.06 2.89
N MET A 77 -3.40 0.55 3.47
CA MET A 77 -4.75 0.26 3.00
C MET A 77 -5.05 0.90 1.65
N GLU A 78 -4.64 2.15 1.45
CA GLU A 78 -4.74 2.82 0.16
C GLU A 78 -3.99 2.03 -0.92
N VAL A 79 -2.77 1.56 -0.62
CA VAL A 79 -2.00 0.68 -1.52
C VAL A 79 -2.77 -0.60 -1.85
N LEU A 80 -3.31 -1.28 -0.84
CA LEU A 80 -4.08 -2.50 -1.03
C LEU A 80 -5.30 -2.28 -1.94
N ILE A 81 -6.03 -1.17 -1.74
CA ILE A 81 -7.17 -0.79 -2.58
C ILE A 81 -6.74 -0.59 -4.03
N PHE A 82 -5.64 0.13 -4.28
CA PHE A 82 -5.10 0.31 -5.63
C PHE A 82 -4.74 -1.02 -6.29
N ILE A 83 -4.07 -1.94 -5.57
CA ILE A 83 -3.68 -3.24 -6.12
C ILE A 83 -4.91 -4.10 -6.43
N ILE A 84 -5.92 -4.12 -5.55
CA ILE A 84 -7.16 -4.86 -5.79
C ILE A 84 -7.88 -4.30 -7.01
N LEU A 85 -8.01 -2.98 -7.11
CA LEU A 85 -8.66 -2.31 -8.22
C LEU A 85 -7.93 -2.59 -9.55
N MET A 86 -6.61 -2.45 -9.57
CA MET A 86 -5.78 -2.81 -10.73
C MET A 86 -5.93 -4.28 -11.08
N GLY A 87 -5.91 -5.18 -10.10
CA GLY A 87 -6.04 -6.62 -10.32
C GLY A 87 -7.37 -6.98 -10.97
N PHE A 88 -8.47 -6.42 -10.45
CA PHE A 88 -9.81 -6.66 -10.97
C PHE A 88 -9.97 -6.16 -12.42
N ILE A 89 -9.52 -4.94 -12.71
CA ILE A 89 -9.67 -4.36 -14.04
C ILE A 89 -8.77 -5.06 -15.06
N ASN A 90 -7.54 -5.43 -14.67
CA ASN A 90 -6.64 -6.22 -15.52
C ASN A 90 -7.19 -7.61 -15.82
N PHE A 91 -7.79 -8.28 -14.83
CA PHE A 91 -8.49 -9.54 -15.05
C PHE A 91 -9.63 -9.37 -16.06
N PHE A 92 -10.50 -8.37 -15.86
CA PHE A 92 -11.62 -8.10 -16.75
C PHE A 92 -11.15 -7.80 -18.17
N PHE A 93 -10.12 -6.96 -18.31
CA PHE A 93 -9.55 -6.58 -19.60
C PHE A 93 -8.84 -7.75 -20.30
N SER A 94 -8.17 -8.63 -19.56
CA SER A 94 -7.60 -9.88 -20.10
C SER A 94 -8.68 -10.80 -20.68
N ARG A 95 -9.84 -10.92 -20.01
CA ARG A 95 -10.97 -11.72 -20.50
C ARG A 95 -11.65 -11.09 -21.71
N LEU A 96 -11.82 -9.77 -21.72
CA LEU A 96 -12.35 -9.06 -22.89
C LEU A 96 -11.45 -9.22 -24.11
N THR A 97 -10.14 -9.04 -23.95
CA THR A 97 -9.17 -9.19 -25.04
C THR A 97 -9.09 -10.63 -25.53
N TYR A 98 -9.24 -11.62 -24.64
CA TYR A 98 -9.33 -13.03 -25.00
C TYR A 98 -10.57 -13.33 -25.86
N LEU A 99 -11.75 -12.90 -25.42
CA LEU A 99 -12.99 -13.06 -26.18
C LEU A 99 -12.87 -12.41 -27.56
N TYR A 100 -12.35 -11.18 -27.62
CA TYR A 100 -12.15 -10.48 -28.88
C TYR A 100 -11.15 -11.18 -29.82
N SER A 101 -10.13 -11.86 -29.28
CA SER A 101 -9.16 -12.61 -30.07
C SER A 101 -9.73 -13.89 -30.70
N ASN A 102 -10.74 -14.50 -30.06
CA ASN A 102 -11.28 -15.79 -30.48
C ASN A 102 -12.51 -15.69 -31.40
N PHE A 103 -13.27 -14.58 -31.34
CA PHE A 103 -14.45 -14.39 -32.19
C PHE A 103 -14.17 -13.50 -33.40
N THR A 104 -14.78 -13.85 -34.53
CA THR A 104 -14.72 -13.06 -35.75
C THR A 104 -15.58 -11.80 -35.60
N ASN A 105 -15.23 -10.71 -36.30
CA ASN A 105 -16.05 -9.48 -36.20
C ASN A 105 -17.47 -9.74 -36.70
N SER A 106 -17.63 -10.60 -37.71
CA SER A 106 -18.92 -11.06 -38.24
C SER A 106 -19.79 -11.79 -37.21
N GLU A 107 -19.21 -12.66 -36.39
CA GLU A 107 -19.94 -13.32 -35.30
C GLU A 107 -20.33 -12.33 -34.20
N PHE A 108 -19.48 -11.33 -33.95
CA PHE A 108 -19.77 -10.26 -33.00
C PHE A 108 -20.92 -9.34 -33.47
N PHE A 109 -21.01 -9.02 -34.76
CA PHE A 109 -22.11 -8.19 -35.28
C PHE A 109 -23.48 -8.86 -35.17
N ASN A 110 -23.54 -10.18 -35.28
CA ASN A 110 -24.78 -10.94 -35.12
C ASN A 110 -25.32 -10.94 -33.67
N LEU A 111 -24.53 -10.46 -32.69
CA LEU A 111 -24.93 -10.35 -31.29
C LEU A 111 -25.70 -9.05 -30.95
N GLY A 112 -25.92 -8.15 -31.92
CA GLY A 112 -26.77 -6.96 -31.73
C GLY A 112 -26.30 -6.03 -30.61
N ILE A 113 -27.14 -5.82 -29.58
CA ILE A 113 -26.85 -4.91 -28.45
C ILE A 113 -25.53 -5.26 -27.73
N TYR A 114 -25.20 -6.55 -27.63
CA TYR A 114 -24.01 -7.00 -26.93
C TYR A 114 -22.71 -6.56 -27.62
N TYR A 115 -22.71 -6.40 -28.95
CA TYR A 115 -21.57 -5.86 -29.67
C TYR A 115 -21.26 -4.42 -29.25
N THR A 116 -22.31 -3.59 -29.15
CA THR A 116 -22.20 -2.19 -28.73
C THR A 116 -21.64 -2.10 -27.30
N VAL A 117 -22.11 -2.99 -26.41
CA VAL A 117 -21.64 -3.05 -25.02
C VAL A 117 -20.17 -3.48 -24.95
N VAL A 118 -19.77 -4.56 -25.65
CA VAL A 118 -18.39 -5.05 -25.63
C VAL A 118 -17.42 -4.04 -26.27
N GLY A 119 -17.80 -3.42 -27.39
CA GLY A 119 -17.01 -2.37 -28.03
C GLY A 119 -16.84 -1.13 -27.15
N PHE A 120 -17.90 -0.72 -26.44
CA PHE A 120 -17.83 0.33 -25.42
C PHE A 120 -16.86 -0.08 -24.30
N LEU A 121 -17.03 -1.27 -23.72
CA LEU A 121 -16.19 -1.74 -22.62
C LEU A 121 -14.71 -1.80 -22.99
N ILE A 122 -14.34 -2.38 -24.14
CA ILE A 122 -12.94 -2.47 -24.58
C ILE A 122 -12.30 -1.09 -24.69
N LYS A 123 -13.04 -0.12 -25.22
CA LYS A 123 -12.55 1.25 -25.42
C LYS A 123 -12.39 2.01 -24.11
N TYR A 124 -13.41 2.02 -23.26
CA TYR A 124 -13.42 2.83 -22.05
C TYR A 124 -12.63 2.18 -20.90
N ILE A 125 -12.55 0.86 -20.83
CA ILE A 125 -11.80 0.17 -19.76
C ILE A 125 -10.30 0.36 -19.92
N SER A 126 -9.78 0.34 -21.15
CA SER A 126 -8.37 0.64 -21.40
C SER A 126 -8.01 2.06 -20.93
N TRP A 127 -8.91 3.02 -21.15
CA TRP A 127 -8.75 4.38 -20.66
C TRP A 127 -8.81 4.48 -19.13
N ILE A 128 -9.79 3.83 -18.49
CA ILE A 128 -9.90 3.76 -17.02
C ILE A 128 -8.63 3.14 -16.42
N LEU A 129 -8.14 2.06 -17.03
CA LEU A 129 -6.94 1.36 -16.59
C LEU A 129 -5.71 2.27 -16.64
N SER A 130 -5.55 3.02 -17.73
CA SER A 130 -4.49 4.01 -17.87
C SER A 130 -4.56 5.12 -16.81
N LEU A 131 -5.77 5.62 -16.51
CA LEU A 131 -5.98 6.61 -15.45
C LEU A 131 -5.55 6.05 -14.08
N ILE A 132 -5.89 4.80 -13.79
CA ILE A 132 -5.51 4.13 -12.54
C ILE A 132 -3.99 3.97 -12.45
N TYR A 133 -3.31 3.57 -13.52
CA TYR A 133 -1.85 3.48 -13.53
C TYR A 133 -1.16 4.82 -13.30
N MET A 134 -1.67 5.89 -13.91
CA MET A 134 -1.14 7.23 -13.68
C MET A 134 -1.37 7.67 -12.23
N SER A 135 -2.57 7.47 -11.70
CA SER A 135 -2.90 7.77 -10.30
C SER A 135 -1.99 6.98 -9.33
N TRP A 136 -1.76 5.71 -9.62
CA TRP A 136 -0.87 4.84 -8.86
C TRP A 136 0.59 5.32 -8.87
N LEU A 137 1.12 5.71 -10.04
CA LEU A 137 2.46 6.30 -10.15
C LEU A 137 2.59 7.58 -9.33
N PHE A 138 1.64 8.51 -9.45
CA PHE A 138 1.65 9.73 -8.66
C PHE A 138 1.58 9.43 -7.17
N PHE A 139 0.73 8.47 -6.78
CA PHE A 139 0.63 8.02 -5.39
C PHE A 139 1.99 7.53 -4.88
N LEU A 140 2.70 6.67 -5.61
CA LEU A 140 4.02 6.18 -5.21
C LEU A 140 5.05 7.30 -5.09
N ILE A 141 5.12 8.21 -6.07
CA ILE A 141 6.06 9.33 -6.07
C ILE A 141 5.80 10.27 -4.89
N ILE A 142 4.54 10.62 -4.64
CA ILE A 142 4.16 11.47 -3.49
C ILE A 142 4.58 10.79 -2.18
N ASN A 143 4.32 9.49 -2.02
CA ASN A 143 4.69 8.79 -0.80
C ASN A 143 6.22 8.78 -0.60
N ILE A 144 7.00 8.52 -1.65
CA ILE A 144 8.47 8.60 -1.60
C ILE A 144 8.94 9.98 -1.14
N ILE A 145 8.45 11.04 -1.78
CA ILE A 145 8.81 12.41 -1.42
C ILE A 145 8.46 12.67 0.05
N THR A 146 7.26 12.30 0.50
CA THR A 146 6.84 12.53 1.89
C THR A 146 7.66 11.75 2.92
N ILE A 147 8.14 10.55 2.57
CA ILE A 147 9.00 9.73 3.45
C ILE A 147 10.34 10.39 3.72
N PHE A 148 10.94 10.95 2.67
CA PHE A 148 12.23 11.62 2.77
C PHE A 148 12.12 13.04 3.32
N SER A 149 11.09 13.80 2.92
CA SER A 149 10.87 15.17 3.40
C SER A 149 10.33 15.25 4.83
N SER A 150 9.65 14.21 5.34
CA SER A 150 9.03 14.23 6.67
C SER A 150 9.13 12.87 7.36
N PRO A 151 10.34 12.40 7.72
CA PRO A 151 10.56 11.08 8.29
C PRO A 151 9.79 10.86 9.61
N ASN A 152 9.58 11.93 10.38
CA ASN A 152 8.84 11.88 11.65
C ASN A 152 7.35 11.52 11.48
N LYS A 153 6.76 11.78 10.30
CA LYS A 153 5.38 11.35 9.98
C LYS A 153 5.30 9.85 9.71
N TRP A 154 6.43 9.24 9.36
CA TRP A 154 6.59 7.81 9.06
C TRP A 154 7.23 7.04 10.21
N CYS A 155 7.13 7.57 11.43
CA CYS A 155 7.61 6.94 12.66
C CYS A 155 9.10 6.58 12.60
N SER A 156 9.96 7.49 12.12
CA SER A 156 11.41 7.29 11.98
C SER A 156 12.15 7.04 13.29
N LEU A 157 11.67 7.60 14.40
CA LEU A 157 12.33 7.55 15.70
C LEU A 157 12.26 6.16 16.32
N LYS A 158 13.39 5.69 16.85
CA LYS A 158 13.55 4.37 17.46
C LYS A 158 13.79 4.53 18.97
N TYR A 159 13.21 3.63 19.76
CA TYR A 159 13.53 3.53 21.18
C TYR A 159 14.90 2.88 21.37
N ASN A 160 15.71 3.45 22.27
CA ASN A 160 16.94 2.82 22.73
C ASN A 160 16.63 1.72 23.77
N ILE A 161 17.65 1.15 24.38
CA ILE A 161 17.51 0.03 25.34
C ILE A 161 16.60 0.41 26.52
N TYR A 162 16.70 1.64 27.04
CA TYR A 162 15.87 2.12 28.14
C TYR A 162 14.41 2.33 27.71
N GLY A 163 14.18 2.95 26.56
CA GLY A 163 12.83 3.11 26.00
C GLY A 163 12.17 1.75 25.72
N MET A 164 12.95 0.77 25.25
CA MET A 164 12.48 -0.59 25.01
C MET A 164 12.08 -1.32 26.28
N ASP A 165 12.73 -1.09 27.42
CA ASP A 165 12.30 -1.66 28.71
C ASP A 165 10.93 -1.12 29.14
N ALA A 166 10.73 0.20 29.06
CA ALA A 166 9.44 0.83 29.37
C ALA A 166 8.32 0.29 28.46
N LEU A 167 8.60 0.17 27.17
CA LEU A 167 7.69 -0.40 26.18
C LEU A 167 7.33 -1.86 26.47
N ASN A 168 8.33 -2.69 26.74
CA ASN A 168 8.12 -4.10 27.07
C ASN A 168 7.29 -4.27 28.35
N ASN A 169 7.53 -3.44 29.36
CA ASN A 169 6.75 -3.43 30.59
C ASN A 169 5.29 -2.98 30.34
N CYS A 170 5.06 -1.96 29.52
CA CYS A 170 3.71 -1.59 29.08
C CYS A 170 3.01 -2.74 28.35
N LEU A 171 3.70 -3.41 27.42
CA LEU A 171 3.15 -4.55 26.69
C LEU A 171 2.85 -5.75 27.60
N LEU A 172 3.67 -5.98 28.64
CA LEU A 172 3.41 -7.04 29.63
C LEU A 172 2.12 -6.76 30.40
N VAL A 173 1.90 -5.52 30.84
CA VAL A 173 0.66 -5.12 31.53
C VAL A 173 -0.53 -5.16 30.59
N LYS A 174 -0.38 -4.76 29.32
CA LYS A 174 -1.46 -4.85 28.33
C LYS A 174 -1.90 -6.31 28.07
N ASN A 175 -0.95 -7.24 28.05
CA ASN A 175 -1.21 -8.65 27.75
C ASN A 175 -1.67 -9.47 28.97
N ARG A 176 -1.19 -9.12 30.17
CA ARG A 176 -1.65 -9.73 31.43
C ARG A 176 -2.81 -8.88 31.94
N ALA A 177 -4.03 -9.38 31.90
CA ALA A 177 -5.26 -8.69 32.34
C ALA A 177 -5.32 -8.41 33.86
N THR A 178 -4.19 -8.11 34.49
CA THR A 178 -4.00 -7.96 35.92
C THR A 178 -3.84 -6.47 36.27
N VAL A 179 -4.89 -5.96 36.91
CA VAL A 179 -4.95 -4.86 37.90
C VAL A 179 -4.76 -3.43 37.40
N ILE A 180 -4.00 -3.16 36.35
CA ILE A 180 -3.92 -1.80 35.81
C ILE A 180 -4.91 -1.70 34.64
N VAL A 181 -5.97 -0.91 34.82
CA VAL A 181 -6.90 -0.53 33.75
C VAL A 181 -6.18 0.44 32.82
N LEU A 182 -5.10 0.00 32.16
CA LEU A 182 -4.77 0.57 30.87
C LEU A 182 -6.00 0.31 30.01
N ARG A 183 -6.66 1.37 29.59
CA ARG A 183 -7.74 1.26 28.60
C ARG A 183 -7.14 0.47 27.43
N LYS A 184 -7.70 -0.71 27.14
CA LYS A 184 -7.20 -1.68 26.13
C LYS A 184 -6.87 -1.09 24.74
N LYS A 185 -7.26 0.17 24.49
CA LYS A 185 -7.06 0.93 23.24
C LYS A 185 -5.77 1.76 23.18
N GLU A 186 -5.02 1.90 24.26
CA GLU A 186 -3.82 2.76 24.27
C GLU A 186 -2.59 2.01 23.72
N SER A 187 -1.83 2.67 22.85
CA SER A 187 -0.66 2.11 22.17
C SER A 187 0.60 2.31 23.02
N CYS A 188 1.24 1.22 23.42
CA CYS A 188 2.48 1.26 24.22
C CYS A 188 3.69 1.87 23.49
N ASN A 189 3.60 2.06 22.17
CA ASN A 189 4.63 2.72 21.35
C ASN A 189 4.59 4.26 21.41
N ASP A 190 3.58 4.85 22.07
CA ASP A 190 3.46 6.30 22.20
C ASP A 190 4.19 6.77 23.46
N PHE A 191 5.20 7.62 23.27
CA PHE A 191 5.99 8.16 24.37
C PHE A 191 5.13 8.90 25.40
N ASN A 192 4.10 9.63 24.97
CA ASN A 192 3.24 10.37 25.89
C ASN A 192 2.41 9.41 26.76
N ILE A 193 1.98 8.28 26.21
CA ILE A 193 1.27 7.24 26.98
C ILE A 193 2.21 6.64 28.02
N LEU A 194 3.45 6.29 27.64
CA LEU A 194 4.45 5.78 28.57
C LEU A 194 4.76 6.77 29.69
N LYS A 195 4.80 8.07 29.38
CA LYS A 195 5.02 9.14 30.36
C LYS A 195 3.84 9.31 31.32
N VAL A 196 2.61 9.43 30.79
CA VAL A 196 1.40 9.63 31.60
C VAL A 196 1.14 8.45 32.53
N GLN A 197 1.46 7.23 32.09
CA GLN A 197 1.26 6.01 32.88
C GLN A 197 2.49 5.60 33.69
N SER A 198 3.50 6.48 33.80
CA SER A 198 4.68 6.26 34.64
C SER A 198 5.53 5.03 34.28
N PHE A 199 5.36 4.46 33.07
CA PHE A 199 6.19 3.37 32.58
C PHE A 199 7.63 3.79 32.31
N LEU A 200 7.89 5.09 32.12
CA LEU A 200 9.25 5.61 31.98
C LEU A 200 10.10 5.45 33.25
N PHE A 201 9.50 5.17 34.41
CA PHE A 201 10.23 4.87 35.66
C PHE A 201 10.64 3.38 35.75
N LEU A 202 10.04 2.52 34.92
CA LEU A 202 10.31 1.08 34.83
C LEU A 202 11.37 0.79 33.77
N VAL A 203 12.53 1.44 33.90
CA VAL A 203 13.69 1.23 33.03
C VAL A 203 14.89 0.79 33.85
N ARG A 204 15.83 0.05 33.22
CA ARG A 204 17.05 -0.40 33.90
C ARG A 204 17.88 0.77 34.44
N SER A 205 18.46 0.60 35.62
CA SER A 205 19.37 1.60 36.22
C SER A 205 20.77 1.59 35.59
N SER A 206 21.18 0.46 34.99
CA SER A 206 22.43 0.35 34.24
C SER A 206 22.27 -0.61 33.05
N PRO A 207 23.13 -0.52 32.01
CA PRO A 207 22.96 -1.28 30.76
C PRO A 207 22.87 -2.80 30.94
N ASN A 208 23.56 -3.33 31.95
CA ASN A 208 23.68 -4.77 32.22
C ASN A 208 22.56 -5.33 33.11
N LEU A 209 21.70 -4.47 33.64
CA LEU A 209 20.60 -4.85 34.51
C LEU A 209 19.28 -4.93 33.73
N VAL A 210 18.33 -5.72 34.25
CA VAL A 210 17.01 -5.89 33.65
C VAL A 210 15.96 -5.44 34.65
N CYS A 211 15.17 -4.43 34.28
CA CYS A 211 13.99 -3.99 35.02
C CYS A 211 12.74 -4.50 34.30
N SER A 212 12.08 -5.53 34.84
CA SER A 212 10.89 -6.11 34.21
C SER A 212 9.80 -6.47 35.20
N LEU A 213 8.56 -6.09 34.87
CA LEU A 213 7.33 -6.47 35.59
C LEU A 213 7.02 -7.99 35.55
N LYS A 214 7.93 -8.81 35.01
CA LYS A 214 7.90 -10.26 35.22
C LYS A 214 8.20 -10.62 36.69
N ASP A 215 9.01 -9.82 37.38
CA ASP A 215 9.24 -10.00 38.82
C ASP A 215 7.95 -9.61 39.57
N LYS A 216 7.42 -10.59 40.31
CA LYS A 216 6.17 -10.43 41.08
C LYS A 216 6.30 -9.32 42.12
N LYS A 217 7.44 -9.20 42.80
CA LYS A 217 7.64 -8.18 43.84
C LYS A 217 7.62 -6.77 43.24
N LEU A 218 8.25 -6.59 42.09
CA LEU A 218 8.23 -5.32 41.35
C LEU A 218 6.83 -5.01 40.82
N CYS A 219 6.11 -6.02 40.33
CA CYS A 219 4.75 -5.87 39.84
C CYS A 219 3.78 -5.42 40.94
N ASP A 220 3.82 -6.07 42.11
CA ASP A 220 2.95 -5.73 43.25
C ASP A 220 3.27 -4.31 43.75
N PHE A 221 4.55 -3.96 43.87
CA PHE A 221 4.99 -2.60 44.22
C PHE A 221 4.51 -1.54 43.21
N PHE A 222 4.65 -1.80 41.91
CA PHE A 222 4.24 -0.86 40.86
C PHE A 222 2.73 -0.64 40.84
N VAL A 223 1.94 -1.68 41.11
CA VAL A 223 0.48 -1.57 41.24
C VAL A 223 0.11 -0.68 42.43
N ASP A 224 0.76 -0.85 43.57
CA ASP A 224 0.53 -0.02 44.76
C ASP A 224 0.98 1.43 44.55
N PHE A 225 2.09 1.65 43.84
CA PHE A 225 2.56 2.96 43.42
C PHE A 225 1.50 3.71 42.59
N ILE A 226 0.92 3.06 41.56
CA ILE A 226 -0.14 3.65 40.74
C ILE A 226 -1.39 3.95 41.57
N LYS A 227 -1.81 3.03 42.45
CA LYS A 227 -3.02 3.20 43.28
C LYS A 227 -2.89 4.35 44.28
N ASN A 228 -1.74 4.45 44.93
CA ASN A 228 -1.51 5.40 46.01
C ASN A 228 -1.06 6.78 45.50
N LYS A 229 -0.86 6.95 44.18
CA LYS A 229 -0.36 8.19 43.55
C LYS A 229 0.87 8.76 44.27
N GLN A 230 1.73 7.88 44.78
CA GLN A 230 2.91 8.29 45.52
C GLN A 230 3.87 9.03 44.58
N THR A 231 4.41 10.15 45.04
CA THR A 231 5.30 11.01 44.26
C THR A 231 6.75 10.55 44.26
N SER A 232 7.15 9.69 45.20
CA SER A 232 8.52 9.19 45.33
C SER A 232 8.61 7.69 45.11
N TRP A 233 9.45 7.30 44.16
CA TRP A 233 9.93 5.93 44.00
C TRP A 233 11.38 5.92 44.50
N GLU A 234 11.62 5.42 45.73
CA GLU A 234 12.94 5.56 46.37
C GLU A 234 14.00 4.57 45.88
N SER A 235 13.62 3.41 45.38
CA SER A 235 14.37 2.58 44.41
C SER A 235 13.86 1.15 44.50
N PHE A 236 13.75 0.49 43.35
CA PHE A 236 13.66 -0.96 43.30
C PHE A 236 15.01 -1.44 42.76
N PRO A 237 15.63 -2.51 43.31
CA PRO A 237 16.89 -3.00 42.78
C PRO A 237 16.75 -3.23 41.28
N ASN A 238 17.72 -2.71 40.52
CA ASN A 238 17.82 -2.79 39.04
C ASN A 238 16.94 -1.82 38.23
N CYS A 239 16.03 -1.06 38.84
CA CYS A 239 15.19 -0.07 38.15
C CYS A 239 15.64 1.37 38.49
N SER A 240 15.62 2.28 37.52
CA SER A 240 16.05 3.67 37.71
C SER A 240 15.13 4.45 38.66
N GLY A 241 13.84 4.11 38.72
CA GLY A 241 12.87 4.81 39.56
C GLY A 241 12.55 6.22 39.07
N ASN A 242 12.05 7.07 39.97
CA ASN A 242 11.67 8.45 39.68
C ASN A 242 12.90 9.37 39.69
N THR A 243 13.76 9.23 38.68
CA THR A 243 14.84 10.19 38.44
C THR A 243 14.28 11.45 37.80
N VAL A 244 14.52 12.58 38.45
CA VAL A 244 14.02 13.89 38.03
C VAL A 244 14.57 14.24 36.63
N ASP A 245 13.65 14.45 35.69
CA ASP A 245 13.83 15.15 34.41
C ASP A 245 14.60 14.46 33.27
N LEU A 246 14.37 13.15 33.07
CA LEU A 246 14.79 12.48 31.83
C LEU A 246 13.97 13.01 30.63
N ARG A 247 14.61 13.81 29.77
CA ARG A 247 14.03 14.31 28.51
C ARG A 247 13.76 13.16 27.54
N GLU A 248 12.83 13.35 26.60
CA GLU A 248 12.46 12.35 25.58
C GLU A 248 13.68 11.76 24.84
N GLN A 249 14.69 12.59 24.56
CA GLN A 249 15.95 12.19 23.92
C GLN A 249 16.68 11.06 24.67
N TYR A 250 16.54 10.96 26.00
CA TYR A 250 17.17 9.91 26.80
C TYR A 250 16.64 8.51 26.48
N PHE A 251 15.41 8.40 25.99
CA PHE A 251 14.76 7.11 25.67
C PHE A 251 14.84 6.79 24.17
N LEU A 252 15.33 7.73 23.37
CA LEU A 252 15.47 7.57 21.93
C LEU A 252 16.90 7.18 21.58
N GLU A 253 17.02 6.45 20.48
CA GLU A 253 18.31 6.16 19.87
C GLU A 253 18.73 7.31 18.96
N ASP A 254 20.03 7.42 18.68
CA ASP A 254 20.58 8.50 17.85
C ASP A 254 19.93 8.57 16.47
N SER A 255 20.01 9.75 15.85
CA SER A 255 19.34 10.06 14.57
C SER A 255 19.70 9.13 13.42
N ASP A 256 20.81 8.42 13.50
CA ASP A 256 21.33 7.53 12.47
C ASP A 256 20.59 6.17 12.45
N HIS A 257 20.03 5.76 13.58
CA HIS A 257 19.28 4.51 13.68
C HIS A 257 17.77 4.74 13.53
N LYS A 258 17.24 4.36 12.37
CA LYS A 258 15.81 4.47 12.08
C LYS A 258 15.02 3.28 12.61
N SER A 259 13.75 3.49 12.91
CA SER A 259 12.84 2.43 13.33
C SER A 259 12.60 1.39 12.25
N ASN A 260 12.24 0.17 12.66
CA ASN A 260 11.93 -0.92 11.74
C ASN A 260 10.73 -0.55 10.85
N ILE A 261 9.72 0.13 11.39
CA ILE A 261 8.54 0.56 10.60
C ILE A 261 8.94 1.52 9.49
N TYR A 262 9.82 2.47 9.78
CA TYR A 262 10.28 3.44 8.78
C TYR A 262 11.06 2.76 7.66
N LEU A 263 12.05 1.93 8.02
CA LEU A 263 12.84 1.18 7.04
C LEU A 263 11.96 0.26 6.19
N PHE A 264 11.03 -0.45 6.84
CA PHE A 264 10.11 -1.34 6.14
C PHE A 264 9.17 -0.57 5.20
N SER A 265 8.71 0.62 5.58
CA SER A 265 7.88 1.48 4.74
C SER A 265 8.63 1.98 3.51
N ILE A 266 9.91 2.36 3.66
CA ILE A 266 10.78 2.68 2.52
C ILE A 266 10.91 1.47 1.59
N SER A 267 11.31 0.32 2.12
CA SER A 267 11.52 -0.89 1.32
C SER A 267 10.26 -1.30 0.58
N PHE A 268 9.09 -1.21 1.23
CA PHE A 268 7.81 -1.54 0.65
C PHE A 268 7.43 -0.62 -0.52
N ILE A 269 7.57 0.69 -0.35
CA ILE A 269 7.23 1.65 -1.41
C ILE A 269 8.22 1.58 -2.57
N LEU A 270 9.52 1.40 -2.29
CA LEU A 270 10.52 1.19 -3.33
C LEU A 270 10.28 -0.10 -4.12
N PHE A 271 9.91 -1.20 -3.44
CA PHE A 271 9.53 -2.45 -4.10
C PHE A 271 8.37 -2.22 -5.09
N TRP A 272 7.33 -1.51 -4.66
CA TRP A 272 6.20 -1.19 -5.54
C TRP A 272 6.59 -0.26 -6.69
N LEU A 273 7.46 0.71 -6.46
CA LEU A 273 7.98 1.59 -7.52
C LEU A 273 8.74 0.79 -8.58
N VAL A 274 9.72 -0.01 -8.17
CA VAL A 274 10.55 -0.82 -9.09
C VAL A 274 9.66 -1.78 -9.88
N THR A 275 8.75 -2.47 -9.18
CA THR A 275 7.79 -3.38 -9.81
C THR A 275 6.94 -2.64 -10.86
N THR A 276 6.43 -1.46 -10.52
CA THR A 276 5.63 -0.64 -11.44
C THR A 276 6.42 -0.20 -12.66
N ILE A 277 7.68 0.22 -12.50
CA ILE A 277 8.55 0.60 -13.61
C ILE A 277 8.75 -0.58 -14.56
N ILE A 278 9.10 -1.76 -14.03
CA ILE A 278 9.28 -2.98 -14.83
C ILE A 278 8.01 -3.30 -15.64
N LEU A 279 6.84 -3.21 -15.00
CA LEU A 279 5.56 -3.50 -15.63
C LEU A 279 5.21 -2.49 -16.73
N LEU A 280 5.46 -1.21 -16.50
CA LEU A 280 5.26 -0.16 -17.51
C LEU A 280 6.20 -0.34 -18.69
N THR A 281 7.47 -0.69 -18.45
CA THR A 281 8.41 -1.03 -19.52
C THR A 281 7.89 -2.21 -20.33
N PHE A 282 7.36 -3.25 -19.67
CA PHE A 282 6.79 -4.41 -20.37
C PHE A 282 5.55 -4.06 -21.21
N ILE A 283 4.67 -3.19 -20.68
CA ILE A 283 3.53 -2.63 -21.44
C ILE A 283 4.01 -1.93 -22.71
N ILE A 284 5.02 -1.06 -22.59
CA ILE A 284 5.57 -0.32 -23.73
C ILE A 284 6.14 -1.27 -24.77
N VAL A 285 6.91 -2.28 -24.35
CA VAL A 285 7.50 -3.29 -25.25
C VAL A 285 6.41 -4.06 -26.00
N ILE A 286 5.35 -4.48 -25.31
CA ILE A 286 4.24 -5.19 -25.96
C ILE A 286 3.50 -4.26 -26.90
N LYS A 287 3.26 -3.01 -26.50
CA LYS A 287 2.59 -1.99 -27.32
C LYS A 287 3.32 -1.72 -28.63
N VAL A 288 4.65 -1.60 -28.59
CA VAL A 288 5.48 -1.38 -29.78
C VAL A 288 5.49 -2.62 -30.70
N ASN A 289 5.53 -3.83 -30.11
CA ASN A 289 5.66 -5.07 -30.87
C ASN A 289 4.32 -5.69 -31.34
N THR A 290 3.19 -5.08 -30.99
CA THR A 290 1.85 -5.65 -31.23
C THR A 290 1.01 -4.64 -32.03
N PRO A 291 0.90 -4.80 -33.36
CA PRO A 291 0.14 -3.89 -34.19
C PRO A 291 -1.35 -3.94 -33.83
N ILE A 292 -1.94 -2.78 -33.57
CA ILE A 292 -3.36 -2.63 -33.21
C ILE A 292 -4.22 -2.57 -34.48
N ASP A 293 -5.42 -3.16 -34.42
CA ASP A 293 -6.38 -3.12 -35.52
C ASP A 293 -6.96 -1.70 -35.69
N SER A 294 -7.14 -1.26 -36.93
CA SER A 294 -7.56 0.10 -37.27
C SER A 294 -8.97 0.46 -36.80
N SER A 295 -9.76 -0.55 -36.40
CA SER A 295 -11.08 -0.38 -35.79
C SER A 295 -11.04 0.33 -34.43
N PHE A 296 -9.89 0.33 -33.76
CA PHE A 296 -9.71 0.95 -32.45
C PHE A 296 -9.03 2.33 -32.50
N ILE A 297 -8.46 2.70 -33.65
CA ILE A 297 -7.79 3.98 -33.84
C ILE A 297 -8.83 5.10 -33.75
N MET A 298 -8.65 5.99 -32.78
CA MET A 298 -9.55 7.10 -32.55
C MET A 298 -8.87 8.42 -32.94
N ASN A 299 -9.59 9.31 -33.61
CA ASN A 299 -9.01 10.55 -34.13
C ASN A 299 -8.53 11.47 -32.99
N GLU A 300 -7.20 11.58 -32.81
CA GLU A 300 -6.55 12.26 -31.68
C GLU A 300 -6.73 13.79 -31.68
N GLU A 301 -6.97 14.37 -32.85
CA GLU A 301 -7.07 15.83 -33.03
C GLU A 301 -8.29 16.43 -32.31
N ARG A 302 -9.34 15.64 -32.10
CA ARG A 302 -10.60 16.09 -31.45
C ARG A 302 -10.61 15.91 -29.93
N LEU A 303 -9.54 15.40 -29.32
CA LEU A 303 -9.50 15.10 -27.89
C LEU A 303 -8.89 16.23 -27.05
N ASN A 304 -9.54 16.53 -25.92
CA ASN A 304 -9.01 17.46 -24.92
C ASN A 304 -7.67 16.99 -24.35
N LEU A 305 -6.85 17.94 -23.85
CA LEU A 305 -5.50 17.68 -23.36
C LEU A 305 -5.45 16.64 -22.22
N PHE A 306 -6.47 16.61 -21.35
CA PHE A 306 -6.64 15.59 -20.30
C PHE A 306 -6.76 14.16 -20.86
N PHE A 307 -7.54 13.98 -21.94
CA PHE A 307 -7.68 12.69 -22.61
C PHE A 307 -6.41 12.30 -23.38
N LYS A 308 -5.62 13.27 -23.84
CA LYS A 308 -4.31 13.00 -24.45
C LYS A 308 -3.30 12.49 -23.42
N PHE A 309 -3.23 13.10 -22.24
CA PHE A 309 -2.32 12.68 -21.17
C PHE A 309 -2.63 11.27 -20.63
N THR A 310 -3.91 11.00 -20.39
CA THR A 310 -4.39 9.68 -19.94
C THR A 310 -4.30 8.60 -21.02
N ARG A 311 -3.91 8.90 -22.26
CA ARG A 311 -3.76 7.91 -23.34
C ARG A 311 -2.32 7.45 -23.59
N LEU A 312 -1.34 7.98 -22.87
CA LEU A 312 0.06 7.49 -22.94
C LEU A 312 0.14 5.98 -22.66
N LEU A 313 -0.60 5.51 -21.65
CA LEU A 313 -0.68 4.10 -21.25
C LEU A 313 -1.92 3.37 -21.78
N ASP A 314 -2.74 4.03 -22.62
CA ASP A 314 -3.87 3.38 -23.30
C ASP A 314 -3.33 2.42 -24.38
N VAL A 315 -3.88 1.21 -24.39
CA VAL A 315 -3.51 0.14 -25.32
C VAL A 315 -4.08 0.39 -26.73
N TRP A 316 -5.16 1.15 -26.87
CA TRP A 316 -5.94 1.26 -28.11
C TRP A 316 -5.81 2.60 -28.84
N ARG A 317 -4.58 3.08 -29.04
CA ARG A 317 -4.34 4.41 -29.64
C ARG A 317 -4.91 4.54 -31.05
#